data_AF-A0AB73FUG4-F1
#
_entry.id   AF-A0AB73FUG4-F1
#
_cell.length_a   1.000
_cell.length_b   1.000
_cell.length_c   1.000
_cell.angle_alpha   90.00
_cell.angle_beta   90.00
_cell.angle_gamma   90.00
#
_symmetry.space_group_name_H-M   'P 1'
#
loop_
_entity.id
_entity.type
_entity.pdbx_description
1 polymer ?
#
loop_
_entity_poly.entity_id
_entity_poly.type
_entity_poly.pdbx_seq_one_letter_code
_entity_poly.pdbx_strand_id
1 'polypeptide(L)' 'MKTTSLYRGRRFPAATIAKAVRWYFRFQLSLSDVEELLFECGVVVSCETIRR' A
#
# COMPACT_ATOMS: atom_id res chain seq x y z
N MET A 1 15.67 -11.75 12.58
CA MET A 1 14.77 -10.76 13.20
C MET A 1 13.41 -10.87 12.53
N LYS A 2 12.43 -11.50 13.19
CA LYS A 2 11.07 -11.59 12.66
C LYS A 2 10.42 -10.25 12.96
N THR A 3 10.29 -9.37 11.96
CA THR A 3 9.42 -8.20 12.07
C THR A 3 8.03 -8.73 12.31
N THR A 4 7.57 -8.66 13.56
CA THR A 4 6.20 -9.00 13.96
C THR A 4 5.30 -8.12 13.10
N SER A 5 4.78 -8.69 12.02
CA SER A 5 4.09 -7.92 10.99
C SER A 5 2.86 -7.32 11.65
N LEU A 6 2.89 -6.01 11.91
CA LEU A 6 1.76 -5.20 12.39
C LEU A 6 0.53 -5.28 11.46
N TYR A 7 0.67 -6.01 10.35
CA TYR A 7 -0.32 -6.25 9.32
C TYR A 7 -0.84 -7.70 9.33
N ARG A 8 -0.69 -8.44 10.45
CA ARG A 8 -1.25 -9.78 10.62
C ARG A 8 -2.78 -9.73 10.47
N GLY A 9 -3.31 -10.33 9.41
CA GLY A 9 -4.74 -10.30 9.06
C GLY A 9 -5.14 -9.28 7.99
N ARG A 10 -4.20 -8.52 7.42
CA ARG A 10 -4.47 -7.66 6.26
C ARG A 10 -4.18 -8.44 4.97
N ARG A 11 -4.99 -8.18 3.94
CA ARG A 11 -4.94 -8.87 2.64
C ARG A 11 -3.64 -8.61 1.88
N PHE A 12 -2.85 -7.62 2.32
CA PHE A 12 -1.60 -7.20 1.69
C PHE A 12 -0.41 -7.37 2.64
N PRO A 13 0.76 -7.78 2.12
CA PRO A 13 1.98 -7.87 2.93
C PRO A 13 2.45 -6.48 3.38
N ALA A 14 3.14 -6.44 4.51
CA ALA A 14 3.64 -5.20 5.13
C ALA A 14 4.51 -4.36 4.18
N ALA A 15 5.30 -5.02 3.32
CA ALA A 15 6.16 -4.36 2.35
C ALA A 15 5.36 -3.53 1.33
N THR A 16 4.21 -4.02 0.88
CA THR A 16 3.31 -3.33 -0.04
C THR A 16 2.74 -2.06 0.60
N ILE A 17 2.26 -2.19 1.85
CA ILE A 17 1.66 -1.07 2.57
C ILE A 17 2.70 0.00 2.88
N ALA A 18 3.90 -0.40 3.32
CA ALA A 18 5.00 0.53 3.56
C ALA A 18 5.45 1.25 2.27
N LYS A 19 5.41 0.56 1.13
CA LYS A 19 5.70 1.16 -0.18
C LYS A 19 4.62 2.18 -0.56
N ALA A 20 3.33 1.83 -0.46
CA ALA A 20 2.21 2.74 -0.72
C ALA A 20 2.30 4.02 0.13
N VAL A 21 2.49 3.88 1.45
CA VAL A 21 2.61 5.00 2.39
C VAL A 21 3.81 5.89 2.06
N ARG A 22 4.95 5.30 1.71
CA ARG A 22 6.15 6.05 1.31
C ARG A 22 5.88 6.88 0.06
N TRP A 23 5.17 6.34 -0.92
CA TRP A 23 4.91 7.03 -2.18
C TRP A 23 3.90 8.16 -1.99
N TYR A 24 2.82 7.91 -1.24
CA TYR A 24 1.84 8.91 -0.83
C TYR A 24 2.52 10.12 -0.16
N PHE A 25 3.40 9.87 0.81
CA PHE A 25 4.02 10.95 1.58
C PHE A 25 5.17 11.64 0.83
N ARG A 26 5.88 10.94 -0.05
CA ARG A 26 7.11 11.45 -0.67
C ARG A 26 6.89 12.16 -2.00
N PHE A 27 5.80 11.85 -2.70
CA PHE A 27 5.47 12.43 -4.00
C PHE A 27 4.16 13.22 -3.99
N GLN A 28 3.48 13.33 -2.83
CA GLN A 28 2.14 13.94 -2.71
C GLN A 28 1.13 13.36 -3.72
N LEU A 29 1.23 12.05 -3.98
CA LEU A 29 0.38 11.36 -4.94
C LEU A 29 -1.05 11.24 -4.41
N SER A 30 -2.02 11.36 -5.31
CA SER A 30 -3.41 11.06 -4.95
C SER A 30 -3.57 9.57 -4.71
N LEU A 31 -4.63 9.19 -3.99
CA LEU A 31 -4.92 7.78 -3.73
C LEU A 31 -5.08 6.97 -5.03
N SER A 32 -5.61 7.58 -6.10
CA SER A 32 -5.72 6.97 -7.43
C SER A 32 -4.37 6.71 -8.08
N ASP A 33 -3.42 7.65 -7.99
CA ASP A 33 -2.06 7.44 -8.52
C ASP A 33 -1.35 6.31 -7.75
N VAL A 34 -1.51 6.29 -6.42
CA VAL A 34 -0.97 5.21 -5.58
C VAL A 34 -1.61 3.86 -5.93
N GLU A 35 -2.90 3.85 -6.29
CA GLU A 35 -3.61 2.66 -6.77
C GLU A 35 -3.01 2.12 -8.06
N GLU A 36 -2.81 3.00 -9.06
CA GLU A 36 -2.24 2.65 -10.36
C GLU A 36 -0.82 2.09 -10.22
N LEU A 37 0.00 2.71 -9.37
CA LEU A 37 1.36 2.27 -9.09
C LEU A 37 1.44 0.93 -8.35
N LEU A 38 0.46 0.66 -7.49
CA LEU A 38 0.33 -0.65 -6.86
C LEU A 38 -0.13 -1.69 -7.88
N PHE A 39 -1.02 -1.32 -8.79
CA PHE A 39 -1.48 -2.17 -9.89
C PHE A 39 -0.34 -2.56 -10.83
N GLU A 40 0.50 -1.61 -11.25
CA GLU A 40 1.73 -1.88 -12.02
C GLU A 40 2.70 -2.80 -11.27
N CYS A 41 2.72 -2.73 -9.93
CA CYS A 41 3.53 -3.59 -9.09
C CYS A 41 2.92 -4.99 -8.86
N GLY A 42 1.82 -5.33 -9.55
CA GLY A 42 1.10 -6.60 -9.44
C GLY A 42 0.21 -6.69 -8.19
N VAL A 43 -0.05 -5.57 -7.52
CA VAL A 43 -0.88 -5.49 -6.33
C VAL A 43 -2.17 -4.76 -6.67
N VAL A 44 -3.25 -5.51 -6.85
CA VAL A 44 -4.59 -4.92 -7.03
C VAL A 44 -5.12 -4.48 -5.66
N VAL A 45 -5.05 -3.18 -5.41
CA VAL A 45 -5.70 -2.51 -4.27
C VAL A 45 -6.73 -1.58 -4.86
N SER A 46 -7.91 -1.45 -4.25
CA SER A 46 -8.85 -0.38 -4.63
C SER A 46 -8.66 0.79 -3.68
N CYS A 47 -8.83 2.03 -4.15
CA CYS A 47 -8.72 3.26 -3.36
C CYS A 47 -9.68 3.24 -2.16
N GLU A 48 -10.83 2.58 -2.29
CA GLU A 48 -11.76 2.31 -1.19
C GLU A 48 -11.13 1.50 -0.05
N THR A 49 -10.17 0.62 -0.34
CA THR A 49 -9.41 -0.14 0.66
C THR A 49 -8.39 0.71 1.39
N ILE A 50 -7.91 1.79 0.77
CA ILE A 50 -6.97 2.72 1.41
C ILE A 50 -7.72 3.69 2.34
N ARG A 51 -9.01 3.96 2.06
CA ARG A 51 -9.85 4.89 2.83
C ARG A 51 -10.54 4.25 4.04
N ARG A 52 -10.55 2.92 4.17
CA ARG A 52 -11.21 2.14 5.23
C ARG A 52 -10.23 1.67 6.31
#